data_AF-A0A7X1ZD10-F1
#
_entry.id   AF-A0A7X1ZD10-F1
#
_cell.length_a   1.000
_cell.length_b   1.000
_cell.length_c   1.000
_cell.angle_alpha   90.00
_cell.angle_beta   90.00
_cell.angle_gamma   90.00
#
_symmetry.space_group_name_H-M   'P 1'
#
loop_
_entity.id
_entity.type
_entity.pdbx_description
1 polymer ?
#
loop_
_entity_poly.entity_id
_entity_poly.type
_entity_poly.pdbx_seq_one_letter_code
_entity_poly.pdbx_strand_id
1 'polypeptide(L)' 'MVDAIRNPTPEQVRDMIRASGHQAVRRITDPRTGDVYCWPAEQATHAEGAADLLVPYDRPPGAGDILTLDD' A
#
# COMPACT_ATOMS: atom_id res chain seq x y z
N MET A 1 7.19 -7.83 10.20
CA MET A 1 7.70 -7.47 8.85
C MET A 1 6.50 -7.11 8.02
N VAL A 2 6.46 -5.90 7.48
CA VAL A 2 5.41 -5.47 6.55
C VAL A 2 5.85 -5.93 5.16
N ASP A 3 5.05 -6.78 4.52
CA ASP A 3 5.26 -7.28 3.15
C ASP A 3 4.89 -6.21 2.09
N ALA A 4 5.33 -4.96 2.32
CA ALA A 4 5.12 -3.88 1.34
C ALA A 4 6.19 -3.92 0.26
N ILE A 5 5.77 -3.83 -0.99
CA ILE A 5 6.67 -3.67 -2.13
C ILE A 5 6.93 -2.18 -2.33
N ARG A 6 8.20 -1.78 -2.33
CA ARG A 6 8.66 -0.42 -2.67
C ARG A 6 8.81 -0.28 -4.19
N ASN A 7 8.26 0.79 -4.74
CA ASN A 7 8.19 1.14 -6.15
C ASN A 7 7.76 -0.03 -7.04
N PRO A 8 6.58 -0.63 -6.79
CA PRO A 8 6.13 -1.76 -7.57
C PRO A 8 5.87 -1.35 -9.02
N THR A 9 6.16 -2.26 -9.95
CA THR A 9 5.75 -2.10 -11.35
C THR A 9 4.22 -2.26 -11.47
N PRO A 10 3.60 -1.77 -12.56
CA PRO A 10 2.17 -1.97 -12.80
C PRO A 10 1.77 -3.46 -12.80
N GLU A 11 2.65 -4.35 -13.27
CA GLU A 11 2.43 -5.79 -13.22
C GLU A 11 2.43 -6.33 -11.79
N GLN A 12 3.38 -5.90 -10.95
CA GLN A 12 3.41 -6.28 -9.54
C GLN A 12 2.17 -5.81 -8.79
N VAL A 13 1.70 -4.59 -9.07
CA VAL A 13 0.44 -4.07 -8.52
C VAL A 13 -0.73 -4.96 -8.92
N ARG A 14 -0.84 -5.32 -10.20
CA ARG A 14 -1.92 -6.22 -10.69
C ARG A 14 -1.86 -7.60 -10.06
N ASP A 15 -0.67 -8.19 -9.93
CA ASP A 15 -0.49 -9.49 -9.28
C ASP A 15 -0.92 -9.43 -7.81
N MET A 16 -0.53 -8.37 -7.08
CA MET A 16 -0.96 -8.18 -5.69
C MET A 16 -2.47 -7.96 -5.57
N ILE A 17 -3.09 -7.21 -6.49
CA ILE A 17 -4.54 -7.01 -6.50
C ILE A 17 -5.25 -8.37 -6.71
N ARG A 18 -4.76 -9.18 -7.65
CA ARG A 18 -5.31 -10.52 -7.92
C ARG A 18 -5.11 -11.49 -6.75
N ALA A 19 -3.99 -11.38 -6.05
CA ALA A 19 -3.66 -12.22 -4.90
C ALA A 19 -4.42 -11.80 -3.63
N SER A 20 -4.91 -10.56 -3.55
CA SER A 20 -5.69 -10.05 -2.42
C SER A 20 -7.13 -10.58 -2.46
N GLY A 21 -7.62 -11.13 -1.35
CA GLY A 21 -9.00 -11.58 -1.17
C GLY A 21 -10.05 -10.46 -1.33
N HIS A 22 -9.63 -9.20 -1.14
CA HIS A 22 -10.45 -8.01 -1.40
C HIS A 22 -10.32 -7.42 -2.81
N GLN A 23 -9.52 -8.03 -3.70
CA GLN A 23 -9.22 -7.49 -5.04
C GLN A 23 -8.78 -6.01 -5.00
N ALA A 24 -7.98 -5.66 -4.00
CA ALA A 24 -7.53 -4.31 -3.76
C ALA A 24 -6.14 -4.29 -3.13
N VAL A 25 -5.36 -3.27 -3.43
CA VAL A 25 -4.10 -2.99 -2.73
C VAL A 25 -4.14 -1.58 -2.17
N ARG A 26 -3.45 -1.38 -1.06
CA ARG A 26 -3.22 -0.06 -0.51
C ARG A 26 -1.90 0.47 -1.01
N ARG A 27 -1.87 1.75 -1.33
CA ARG A 27 -0.69 2.50 -1.75
C ARG A 27 -0.46 3.66 -0.80
N ILE A 28 0.79 3.84 -0.38
CA ILE A 28 1.27 5.05 0.26
C ILE A 28 2.43 5.61 -0.55
N THR A 29 2.44 6.93 -0.73
CA THR A 29 3.57 7.64 -1.34
C THR A 29 4.29 8.42 -0.24
N ASP A 30 5.58 8.18 -0.07
CA ASP A 30 6.43 8.98 0.80
C ASP A 30 6.64 10.36 0.17
N PRO A 31 6.17 11.46 0.79
CA PRO A 31 6.29 12.80 0.23
C PRO A 31 7.73 13.35 0.25
N ARG A 32 8.64 12.74 1.02
CA ARG A 32 10.05 13.19 1.13
C ARG A 32 10.92 12.64 0.02
N THR A 33 10.66 11.39 -0.37
CA THR A 33 11.46 10.65 -1.35
C THR A 33 10.74 10.45 -2.68
N GLY A 34 9.41 10.52 -2.69
CA GLY A 34 8.56 10.14 -3.81
C GLY A 34 8.38 8.64 -3.96
N ASP A 35 8.91 7.82 -3.03
CA ASP A 35 8.79 6.38 -3.09
C ASP A 35 7.35 5.92 -2.86
N VAL A 36 6.93 4.92 -3.62
CA VAL A 36 5.60 4.32 -3.52
C VAL A 36 5.70 2.98 -2.83
N TYR A 37 4.86 2.74 -1.83
CA TYR A 37 4.79 1.48 -1.11
C TYR A 37 3.39 0.91 -1.28
N CYS A 38 3.31 -0.35 -1.74
CA CYS A 38 2.03 -1.02 -1.91
C CYS A 38 1.98 -2.36 -1.17
N TRP A 39 0.81 -2.72 -0.66
CA TRP A 39 0.55 -4.00 0.02
C TRP A 39 -0.92 -4.45 -0.13
N PRO A 40 -1.24 -5.73 0.11
CA PRO A 40 -2.61 -6.23 0.05
C PRO A 40 -3.55 -5.51 1.03
N ALA A 41 -4.77 -5.20 0.61
CA ALA A 41 -5.73 -4.45 1.42
C ALA A 41 -6.12 -5.15 2.74
N GLU A 42 -5.95 -6.47 2.82
CA GLU A 42 -6.29 -7.34 3.96
C GLU A 42 -5.36 -7.18 5.18
N GLN A 43 -4.11 -6.74 5.00
CA GLN A 43 -3.12 -6.80 6.07
C GLN A 43 -3.34 -5.70 7.13
N ALA A 44 -3.97 -5.96 8.27
CA ALA A 44 -4.19 -4.96 9.33
C ALA A 44 -2.94 -4.21 9.88
N THR A 45 -1.73 -4.56 9.42
CA THR A 45 -0.43 -3.95 9.72
C THR A 45 -0.19 -2.61 9.00
N HIS A 46 -1.19 -2.02 8.33
CA HIS A 46 -1.05 -0.75 7.58
C HIS A 46 -0.51 0.40 8.45
N ALA A 47 -0.97 0.49 9.70
CA ALA A 47 -0.53 1.52 10.64
C ALA A 47 0.92 1.29 11.10
N GLU A 48 1.32 0.02 11.27
CA GLU A 48 2.69 -0.35 11.61
C GLU A 48 3.63 -0.09 10.43
N GLY A 49 3.20 -0.37 9.20
CA GLY A 49 3.97 -0.06 7.99
C GLY A 49 4.17 1.43 7.78
N ALA A 50 3.13 2.24 8.00
CA ALA A 50 3.26 3.69 7.92
C ALA A 50 4.18 4.26 9.04
N ALA A 51 4.10 3.69 10.25
CA ALA A 51 4.98 4.06 11.36
C ALA A 51 6.45 3.68 11.11
N ASP A 52 6.71 2.48 10.57
CA ASP A 52 8.05 2.00 10.22
C ASP A 52 8.68 2.83 9.10
N LEU A 53 7.87 3.21 8.10
CA LEU A 53 8.29 4.03 6.97
C LEU A 53 8.39 5.53 7.29
N LEU A 54 8.04 5.96 8.52
CA LEU A 54 7.98 7.37 8.94
C LEU A 54 7.15 8.26 8.00
N VAL A 55 6.16 7.67 7.33
CA VAL A 55 5.26 8.43 6.44
C VAL A 55 4.14 9.02 7.30
N PRO A 56 3.85 10.34 7.21
CA PRO A 56 2.79 10.95 8.00
C PRO A 56 1.43 10.29 7.72
N TYR A 57 0.94 9.53 8.69
CA TYR A 57 -0.34 8.83 8.66
C TYR A 57 -1.39 9.60 9.47
N ASP A 58 -1.74 10.81 9.00
CA ASP A 58 -2.63 11.75 9.70
C ASP A 58 -4.13 11.58 9.36
N ARG A 59 -4.49 10.53 8.58
CA ARG A 59 -5.88 10.28 8.17
C ARG A 59 -6.39 8.96 8.76
N PRO A 60 -7.72 8.83 8.98
CA PRO A 60 -8.34 7.69 9.66
C PRO A 60 -7.88 6.34 9.08
N PRO A 61 -7.98 5.22 9.82
CA PRO A 61 -7.54 3.90 9.37
C PRO A 61 -8.10 3.63 7.96
N GLY A 62 -7.26 3.76 6.93
CA GLY A 62 -7.81 4.06 5.60
C GLY A 62 -6.94 4.89 4.65
N ALA A 63 -6.00 5.70 5.15
CA ALA A 63 -5.34 6.79 4.42
C ALA A 63 -4.37 6.45 3.27
N GLY A 64 -4.22 5.18 2.89
CA GLY A 64 -3.55 4.83 1.63
C GLY A 64 -4.55 4.90 0.48
N ASP A 65 -4.12 5.34 -0.71
CA ASP A 65 -4.93 5.15 -1.91
C ASP A 65 -5.26 3.67 -2.05
N ILE A 66 -6.52 3.36 -2.35
CA ILE A 66 -6.94 1.99 -2.67
C ILE A 66 -6.85 1.86 -4.19
N LEU A 67 -5.98 0.98 -4.66
CA LEU A 67 -5.93 0.60 -6.08
C LEU A 67 -6.71 -0.70 -6.28
N THR A 68 -7.57 -0.72 -7.28
CA THR A 68 -8.26 -1.91 -7.76
C THR A 68 -7.84 -2.18 -9.21
N LEU A 69 -8.32 -3.26 -9.83
CA LEU A 69 -8.01 -3.55 -11.25
C LEU A 69 -8.61 -2.55 -12.24
N ASP A 70 -9.48 -1.65 -11.78
CA ASP A 70 -10.18 -0.65 -12.60
C ASP A 70 -9.45 0.71 -12.63
N ASP A 71 -8.45 0.91 -11.76
CA ASP A 71 -7.58 2.11 -11.69
C ASP A 71 -6.36 1.98 -12.62
#